data_AF-A0A3B1DI02-F1
#
_entry.id   AF-A0A3B1DI02-F1
#
_cell.length_a   1.000
_cell.length_b   1.000
_cell.length_c   1.000
_cell.angle_alpha   90.00
_cell.angle_beta   90.00
_cell.angle_gamma   90.00
#
_symmetry.space_group_name_H-M   'P 1'
#
loop_
_entity.id
_entity.type
_entity.pdbx_description
1 polymer ?
#
loop_
_entity_poly.entity_id
_entity_poly.type
_entity_poly.pdbx_seq_one_letter_code
_entity_poly.pdbx_strand_id
1 'polypeptide(L)'
;RFVKDKGADKVYRRTLYTFLKRTSAPPEMSTFDAPSREECRVRRERTNSPLQALLLMNDPQYFEAARFLAQRMMKEGGKTDAQKITFAFQLTTTRKPTPKEIELLTTSLKDHLAEYKANPSAAKSLITIGETPPDKAINTTELAAWTMVANLILNLDEVITKE
;
A
#
# COMPACT_ATOMS: atom_id res chain seq x y z
N ARG A 1 -0.22 -26.12 -2.62
CA ARG A 1 0.02 -24.98 -1.70
C ARG A 1 0.86 -23.96 -2.44
N PHE A 2 0.45 -22.69 -2.47
CA PHE A 2 1.28 -21.62 -3.03
C PHE A 2 2.47 -21.38 -2.11
N VAL A 3 3.66 -21.25 -2.67
CA VAL A 3 4.90 -20.90 -1.95
C VAL A 3 5.32 -19.53 -2.43
N LYS A 4 5.63 -18.63 -1.50
CA LYS A 4 6.08 -17.26 -1.83
C LYS A 4 7.40 -17.31 -2.60
N ASP A 5 7.45 -16.60 -3.72
CA ASP A 5 8.71 -16.34 -4.44
C ASP A 5 9.67 -15.50 -3.56
N LYS A 6 10.98 -15.65 -3.76
CA LYS A 6 12.02 -14.90 -3.04
C LYS A 6 12.88 -14.10 -4.00
N GLY A 7 13.33 -12.93 -3.54
CA GLY A 7 14.18 -12.03 -4.32
C GLY A 7 13.39 -11.07 -5.21
N ALA A 8 13.92 -9.85 -5.33
CA ALA A 8 13.29 -8.73 -6.02
C ALA A 8 12.81 -9.08 -7.45
N ASP A 9 13.64 -9.75 -8.25
CA ASP A 9 13.32 -10.05 -9.65
C ASP A 9 12.11 -10.98 -9.84
N LYS A 10 11.88 -11.88 -8.88
CA LYS A 10 10.76 -12.83 -8.94
C LYS A 10 9.48 -12.27 -8.35
N VAL A 11 9.61 -11.45 -7.31
CA VAL A 11 8.49 -10.85 -6.57
C VAL A 11 7.93 -9.63 -7.32
N TYR A 12 8.79 -8.78 -7.89
CA TYR A 12 8.37 -7.58 -8.60
C TYR A 12 8.10 -7.85 -10.08
N ARG A 13 6.95 -8.47 -10.36
CA ARG A 13 6.46 -8.66 -11.72
C ARG A 13 5.03 -8.14 -11.86
N ARG A 14 4.70 -7.64 -13.05
CA ARG A 14 3.31 -7.29 -13.36
C ARG A 14 2.45 -8.54 -13.28
N THR A 15 1.23 -8.39 -12.78
CA THR A 15 0.28 -9.50 -12.59
C THR A 15 -0.02 -10.26 -13.89
N LEU A 16 0.17 -9.61 -15.04
CA LEU A 16 0.12 -10.22 -16.38
C LEU A 16 1.08 -11.40 -16.55
N TYR A 17 2.22 -11.39 -15.86
CA TYR A 17 3.27 -12.40 -15.94
C TYR A 17 3.19 -13.44 -14.81
N THR A 18 2.13 -13.42 -14.01
CA THR A 18 1.92 -14.41 -12.95
C THR A 18 1.36 -15.70 -13.53
N PHE A 19 1.93 -16.83 -13.13
CA PHE A 19 1.41 -18.14 -13.51
C PHE A 19 0.01 -18.37 -12.93
N LEU A 20 -0.95 -18.65 -13.81
CA LEU A 20 -2.36 -18.88 -13.46
C LEU A 20 -2.72 -20.34 -13.74
N LYS A 21 -3.13 -21.09 -12.70
CA LYS A 21 -3.78 -22.38 -12.88
C LYS A 21 -5.26 -22.16 -13.15
N ARG A 22 -5.82 -22.88 -14.13
CA ARG A 22 -7.21 -22.69 -14.57
C ARG A 22 -8.23 -22.79 -13.42
N THR A 23 -8.03 -23.75 -12.52
CA THR A 23 -8.92 -24.07 -11.40
C THR A 23 -8.45 -23.49 -10.06
N SER A 24 -7.31 -22.79 -10.03
CA SER A 24 -6.70 -22.28 -8.79
C SER A 24 -5.89 -21.02 -9.08
N ALA A 25 -6.61 -19.90 -9.15
CA ALA A 25 -5.99 -18.59 -9.28
C ALA A 25 -5.12 -18.27 -8.05
N PRO A 26 -4.12 -17.38 -8.19
CA PRO A 26 -3.40 -16.83 -7.05
C PRO A 26 -4.36 -16.30 -5.96
N PRO A 27 -4.07 -16.53 -4.66
CA PRO A 27 -5.00 -16.17 -3.58
C PRO A 27 -5.45 -14.70 -3.60
N GLU A 28 -4.55 -13.76 -3.87
CA GLU A 28 -4.88 -12.34 -3.98
C GLU A 28 -5.92 -12.06 -5.07
N MET A 29 -5.80 -12.71 -6.23
CA MET A 29 -6.74 -12.54 -7.32
C MET A 29 -8.13 -13.04 -6.95
N SER A 30 -8.21 -14.13 -6.19
CA SER A 30 -9.50 -14.64 -5.68
C SER A 30 -10.14 -13.66 -4.70
N THR A 31 -9.35 -13.01 -3.83
CA THR A 31 -9.86 -11.97 -2.92
C THR A 31 -10.39 -10.74 -3.66
N PHE A 32 -9.79 -10.40 -4.81
CA PHE A 32 -10.25 -9.32 -5.71
C PHE A 32 -11.22 -9.80 -6.82
N ASP A 33 -11.96 -10.88 -6.56
CA ASP A 33 -13.04 -11.38 -7.43
C ASP A 33 -12.61 -11.62 -8.89
N ALA A 34 -11.38 -12.10 -9.09
CA ALA A 34 -10.94 -12.50 -10.41
C ALA A 34 -11.85 -13.62 -10.95
N PRO A 35 -12.38 -13.48 -12.17
CA PRO A 35 -13.31 -14.47 -12.72
C PRO A 35 -12.61 -15.81 -12.93
N SER A 36 -13.37 -16.89 -12.74
CA SER A 36 -12.94 -18.23 -13.12
C SER A 36 -12.66 -18.29 -14.63
N ARG A 37 -11.63 -19.03 -15.02
CA ARG A 37 -11.30 -19.30 -16.44
C ARG A 37 -11.94 -20.60 -16.96
N GLU A 38 -12.95 -21.07 -16.25
CA GLU A 38 -13.76 -22.23 -16.61
C GLU A 38 -15.03 -21.83 -17.38
N GLU A 39 -15.49 -20.60 -17.19
CA GLU A 39 -16.71 -20.06 -17.80
C GLU A 39 -16.50 -18.63 -18.33
N CYS A 40 -17.32 -18.23 -19.31
CA CYS A 40 -17.28 -16.86 -19.81
C CYS A 40 -18.00 -15.93 -18.83
N ARG A 41 -17.28 -14.91 -18.32
CA ARG A 41 -17.84 -13.84 -17.48
C ARG A 41 -17.88 -12.53 -18.25
N VAL A 42 -19.08 -12.02 -18.51
CA VAL A 42 -19.30 -10.75 -19.25
C VAL A 42 -19.08 -9.52 -18.35
N ARG A 43 -19.38 -9.65 -17.05
CA ARG A 43 -19.24 -8.57 -16.07
C ARG A 43 -18.61 -9.12 -14.79
N ARG A 44 -17.78 -8.29 -14.13
CA ARG A 44 -17.28 -8.57 -12.78
C ARG A 44 -18.35 -8.27 -11.73
N GLU A 45 -18.42 -9.13 -10.73
CA GLU A 45 -19.27 -8.92 -9.56
C GLU A 45 -18.73 -7.72 -8.76
N ARG A 46 -19.65 -6.99 -8.11
CA ARG A 46 -19.29 -5.89 -7.23
C ARG A 46 -19.27 -6.45 -5.81
N THR A 47 -18.12 -6.40 -5.17
CA THR A 47 -17.91 -6.88 -3.82
C THR A 47 -17.44 -5.73 -2.95
N ASN A 48 -18.03 -5.59 -1.77
CA ASN A 48 -17.64 -4.62 -0.75
C ASN A 48 -17.15 -5.34 0.52
N SER A 49 -16.55 -6.52 0.36
CA SER A 49 -16.09 -7.32 1.48
C SER A 49 -14.87 -6.67 2.15
N PRO A 50 -14.77 -6.72 3.49
CA PRO A 50 -13.63 -6.16 4.21
C PRO A 50 -12.32 -6.90 3.90
N LEU A 51 -12.38 -8.09 3.30
CA LEU A 51 -11.20 -8.90 2.98
C LEU A 51 -10.27 -8.20 1.98
N GLN A 52 -10.81 -7.42 1.04
CA GLN A 52 -10.00 -6.67 0.08
C GLN A 52 -9.21 -5.56 0.79
N ALA A 53 -9.88 -4.78 1.65
CA ALA A 53 -9.22 -3.75 2.44
C ALA A 53 -8.19 -4.32 3.42
N LEU A 54 -8.50 -5.45 4.07
CA LEU A 54 -7.57 -6.14 4.96
C LEU A 54 -6.37 -6.71 4.21
N LEU A 55 -6.54 -7.19 2.97
CA LEU A 55 -5.43 -7.66 2.15
C LEU A 55 -4.48 -6.50 1.82
N LEU A 56 -5.02 -5.36 1.35
CA LEU A 56 -4.21 -4.17 1.06
C LEU A 56 -3.49 -3.63 2.29
N MET A 57 -4.15 -3.68 3.45
CA MET A 57 -3.55 -3.25 4.71
C MET A 57 -2.43 -4.15 5.17
N ASN A 58 -2.49 -5.47 4.97
CA ASN A 58 -1.61 -6.40 5.68
C ASN A 58 -0.62 -7.16 4.79
N ASP A 59 -0.87 -7.23 3.49
CA ASP A 59 -0.01 -7.99 2.61
C ASP A 59 1.38 -7.32 2.45
N PRO A 60 2.50 -8.07 2.59
CA PRO A 60 3.84 -7.49 2.55
C PRO A 60 4.15 -6.70 1.28
N GLN A 61 3.58 -7.07 0.14
CA GLN A 61 3.83 -6.38 -1.13
C GLN A 61 3.17 -4.99 -1.16
N TYR A 62 1.97 -4.86 -0.60
CA TYR A 62 1.28 -3.58 -0.47
C TYR A 62 1.87 -2.70 0.63
N PHE A 63 2.32 -3.30 1.74
CA PHE A 63 3.09 -2.59 2.76
C PHE A 63 4.42 -2.06 2.22
N GLU A 64 5.11 -2.85 1.42
CA GLU A 64 6.34 -2.42 0.75
C GLU A 64 6.07 -1.29 -0.25
N ALA A 65 5.00 -1.38 -1.04
CA ALA A 65 4.57 -0.29 -1.91
C ALA A 65 4.24 0.99 -1.13
N ALA A 66 3.59 0.88 0.03
CA ALA A 66 3.33 2.00 0.94
C ALA A 66 4.64 2.63 1.43
N ARG A 67 5.65 1.83 1.76
CA ARG A 67 6.98 2.34 2.16
C ARG A 67 7.65 3.10 1.02
N PHE A 68 7.57 2.60 -0.22
CA PHE A 68 8.10 3.33 -1.38
C PHE A 68 7.33 4.62 -1.65
N LEU A 69 6.01 4.62 -1.51
CA LEU A 69 5.21 5.83 -1.61
C LEU A 69 5.62 6.85 -0.54
N ALA A 70 5.80 6.41 0.71
CA ALA A 70 6.28 7.26 1.81
C ALA A 70 7.65 7.88 1.51
N GLN A 71 8.60 7.12 0.96
CA GLN A 71 9.90 7.66 0.54
C GLN A 71 9.74 8.75 -0.52
N ARG A 72 8.87 8.55 -1.50
CA ARG A 72 8.58 9.56 -2.53
C ARG A 72 7.91 10.79 -1.93
N MET A 73 6.97 10.62 -1.01
CA MET A 73 6.36 11.74 -0.28
C MET A 73 7.42 12.58 0.45
N MET A 74 8.37 11.93 1.12
CA MET A 74 9.43 12.63 1.86
C MET A 74 10.46 13.33 0.95
N LYS A 75 10.75 12.78 -0.22
CA LYS A 75 11.76 13.33 -1.16
C LYS A 75 11.19 14.33 -2.17
N GLU A 76 10.02 14.03 -2.72
CA GLU A 76 9.40 14.76 -3.84
C GLU A 76 8.22 15.63 -3.38
N GLY A 77 7.60 15.33 -2.24
CA GLY A 77 6.34 15.94 -1.79
C GLY A 77 6.46 17.34 -1.18
N GLY A 78 7.64 17.95 -1.16
CA GLY A 78 7.83 19.32 -0.64
C GLY A 78 8.19 19.40 0.85
N LYS A 79 8.09 20.60 1.42
CA LYS A 79 8.64 20.91 2.76
C LYS A 79 7.65 20.67 3.89
N THR A 80 6.36 20.84 3.65
CA THR A 80 5.31 20.73 4.67
C THR A 80 4.59 19.39 4.60
N ASP A 81 4.07 18.91 5.72
CA ASP A 81 3.34 17.63 5.76
C ASP A 81 2.10 17.64 4.85
N ALA A 82 1.39 18.78 4.80
CA ALA A 82 0.26 18.97 3.90
C ALA A 82 0.65 18.85 2.41
N GLN A 83 1.81 19.38 2.01
CA GLN A 83 2.31 19.23 0.63
C GLN A 83 2.64 17.77 0.32
N LYS A 84 3.26 17.05 1.27
CA LYS A 84 3.59 15.63 1.11
C LYS A 84 2.35 14.75 0.98
N ILE A 85 1.32 15.02 1.79
CA ILE A 85 0.01 14.36 1.69
C ILE A 85 -0.65 14.69 0.35
N THR A 86 -0.64 15.97 -0.06
CA THR A 86 -1.19 16.39 -1.36
C THR A 86 -0.51 15.68 -2.52
N PHE A 87 0.81 15.54 -2.48
CA PHE A 87 1.58 14.83 -3.47
C PHE A 87 1.16 13.35 -3.57
N ALA A 88 0.98 12.66 -2.44
CA ALA A 88 0.53 11.27 -2.45
C ALA A 88 -0.87 11.14 -3.07
N PHE A 89 -1.83 11.98 -2.68
CA PHE A 89 -3.17 11.97 -3.25
C PHE A 89 -3.16 12.17 -4.76
N GLN A 90 -2.41 13.15 -5.25
CA GLN A 90 -2.34 13.39 -6.69
C GLN A 90 -1.71 12.21 -7.43
N LEU A 91 -0.73 11.55 -6.82
CA LEU A 91 -0.07 10.38 -7.41
C LEU A 91 -0.97 9.14 -7.45
N THR A 92 -1.81 8.93 -6.44
CA THR A 92 -2.62 7.70 -6.28
C THR A 92 -4.04 7.84 -6.84
N THR A 93 -4.67 9.00 -6.67
CA THR A 93 -6.08 9.26 -7.02
C THR A 93 -6.24 10.27 -8.16
N THR A 94 -5.16 10.92 -8.60
CA THR A 94 -5.19 12.03 -9.59
C THR A 94 -5.99 13.27 -9.18
N ARG A 95 -6.51 13.34 -7.95
CA ARG A 95 -7.17 14.51 -7.38
C ARG A 95 -6.35 15.15 -6.26
N LYS A 96 -6.76 16.35 -5.84
CA LYS A 96 -6.26 16.98 -4.62
C LYS A 96 -7.08 16.49 -3.41
N PRO A 97 -6.46 16.33 -2.24
CA PRO A 97 -7.19 16.07 -1.01
C PRO A 97 -8.00 17.30 -0.61
N THR A 98 -9.14 17.05 0.03
CA THR A 98 -9.95 18.07 0.69
C THR A 98 -9.25 18.55 1.97
N PRO A 99 -9.56 19.76 2.48
CA PRO A 99 -8.96 20.26 3.72
C PRO A 99 -9.15 19.32 4.92
N LYS A 100 -10.31 18.66 5.00
CA LYS A 100 -10.64 17.68 6.05
C LYS A 100 -9.77 16.42 5.97
N GLU A 101 -9.50 15.92 4.77
CA GLU A 101 -8.60 14.76 4.60
C GLU A 101 -7.16 15.10 4.99
N ILE A 102 -6.68 16.29 4.64
CA ILE A 102 -5.35 16.75 5.06
C ILE A 102 -5.28 16.81 6.59
N GLU A 103 -6.30 17.36 7.25
CA GLU A 103 -6.35 17.46 8.72
C GLU A 103 -6.32 16.08 9.40
N LEU A 104 -7.14 15.14 8.92
CA LEU A 104 -7.22 13.78 9.46
C LEU A 104 -5.88 13.04 9.30
N LEU A 105 -5.28 13.11 8.11
CA LEU A 105 -4.01 12.43 7.83
C LEU A 105 -2.83 13.07 8.56
N THR A 106 -2.85 14.38 8.73
CA THR A 106 -1.83 15.08 9.53
C THR A 106 -1.95 14.72 11.01
N THR A 107 -3.17 14.52 11.52
CA THR A 107 -3.40 14.03 12.88
C THR A 107 -2.88 12.60 13.04
N SER A 108 -3.27 11.69 12.15
CA SER A 108 -2.78 10.30 12.13
C SER A 108 -1.25 10.23 12.03
N LEU A 109 -0.62 11.10 11.22
CA LEU A 109 0.84 11.18 11.14
C LEU A 109 1.47 11.54 12.48
N LYS A 110 0.90 12.51 13.22
CA LYS A 110 1.41 12.91 14.54
C LYS A 110 1.30 11.78 15.55
N ASP A 111 0.19 11.05 15.53
CA ASP A 111 -0.03 9.90 16.41
C ASP A 111 0.99 8.80 16.15
N HIS A 112 1.19 8.42 14.89
CA HIS A 112 2.19 7.43 14.51
C HIS A 112 3.63 7.90 14.81
N LEU A 113 3.94 9.18 14.61
CA LEU A 113 5.24 9.73 15.00
C LEU A 113 5.47 9.65 16.51
N ALA A 114 4.46 9.94 17.33
CA ALA A 114 4.57 9.81 18.78
C ALA A 114 4.79 8.35 19.20
N GLU A 115 4.02 7.43 18.63
CA GLU A 115 4.13 5.99 18.89
C GLU A 115 5.51 5.44 18.52
N TYR A 116 6.00 5.73 17.31
CA TYR A 116 7.29 5.22 16.83
C TYR A 116 8.50 5.94 17.44
N LYS A 117 8.32 7.13 18.01
CA LYS A 117 9.34 7.77 18.87
C LYS A 117 9.43 7.07 20.22
N ALA A 118 8.29 6.67 20.80
CA ALA A 118 8.27 5.90 22.04
C ALA A 118 8.79 4.46 21.84
N ASN A 119 8.51 3.86 20.66
CA ASN A 119 8.87 2.48 20.33
C ASN A 119 9.69 2.36 19.03
N PRO A 120 11.00 2.70 19.04
CA PRO A 120 11.85 2.60 17.85
C PRO A 120 12.01 1.18 17.29
N SER A 121 11.87 0.15 18.12
CA SER A 121 11.91 -1.25 17.68
C SER A 121 10.74 -1.58 16.76
N ALA A 122 9.53 -1.11 17.08
CA ALA A 122 8.34 -1.28 16.26
C ALA A 122 8.50 -0.59 14.90
N ALA A 123 9.06 0.62 14.89
CA ALA A 123 9.37 1.35 13.66
C ALA A 123 10.31 0.55 12.74
N LYS A 124 11.36 -0.03 13.32
CA LYS A 124 12.31 -0.85 12.57
C LYS A 124 11.66 -2.10 12.00
N SER A 125 10.85 -2.81 12.79
CA SER A 125 10.13 -4.01 12.33
C SER A 125 9.22 -3.70 11.15
N LEU A 126 8.51 -2.57 11.19
CA LEU A 126 7.58 -2.15 10.14
C LEU A 126 8.29 -1.85 8.82
N ILE A 127 9.35 -1.03 8.84
CA ILE A 127 10.06 -0.64 7.60
C ILE A 127 10.84 -1.80 6.97
N THR A 128 11.05 -2.89 7.70
CA THR A 128 11.68 -4.13 7.20
C THR A 128 10.69 -5.12 6.59
N ILE A 129 9.39 -4.83 6.59
CA ILE A 129 8.40 -5.63 5.87
C ILE A 129 8.66 -5.49 4.37
N GLY A 130 8.79 -6.64 3.69
CA GLY A 130 9.08 -6.72 2.25
C GLY A 130 10.39 -7.44 1.95
N GLU A 131 10.81 -7.43 0.68
CA GLU A 131 12.07 -8.04 0.24
C GLU A 131 13.18 -7.00 0.04
N THR A 132 12.84 -5.71 -0.11
CA THR A 132 13.82 -4.63 -0.27
C THR A 132 14.19 -3.96 1.05
N PRO A 133 15.45 -3.55 1.23
CA PRO A 133 15.86 -2.83 2.42
C PRO A 133 15.28 -1.41 2.46
N PRO A 134 15.08 -0.83 3.67
CA PRO A 134 14.73 0.58 3.82
C PRO A 134 15.89 1.49 3.39
N ASP A 135 15.54 2.69 2.93
CA ASP A 135 16.52 3.72 2.59
C ASP A 135 17.23 4.21 3.87
N LYS A 136 18.55 4.03 3.91
CA LYS A 136 19.39 4.39 5.06
C LYS A 136 19.53 5.91 5.26
N ALA A 137 19.23 6.70 4.23
CA ALA A 137 19.31 8.16 4.32
C ALA A 137 18.14 8.78 5.11
N ILE A 138 17.05 8.03 5.31
CA ILE A 138 15.83 8.53 5.95
C ILE A 138 15.77 8.03 7.40
N ASN A 139 15.33 8.89 8.31
CA ASN A 139 15.08 8.51 9.69
C ASN A 139 14.04 7.37 9.76
N THR A 140 14.36 6.28 10.46
CA THR A 140 13.53 5.07 10.53
C THR A 140 12.16 5.32 11.14
N THR A 141 12.08 6.17 12.15
CA THR A 141 10.84 6.52 12.85
C THR A 141 9.93 7.37 11.98
N GLU A 142 10.50 8.35 11.27
CA GLU A 142 9.74 9.16 10.31
C GLU A 142 9.26 8.32 9.13
N LEU A 143 10.13 7.46 8.60
CA LEU A 143 9.77 6.56 7.50
C LEU A 143 8.62 5.63 7.89
N ALA A 144 8.64 5.07 9.10
CA ALA A 144 7.57 4.20 9.60
C ALA A 144 6.24 4.94 9.69
N ALA A 145 6.23 6.16 10.25
CA ALA A 145 5.02 6.96 10.36
C ALA A 145 4.44 7.35 8.99
N TRP A 146 5.29 7.78 8.06
CA TRP A 146 4.86 8.08 6.69
C TRP A 146 4.41 6.83 5.94
N THR A 147 4.98 5.65 6.23
CA THR A 147 4.53 4.38 5.64
C THR A 147 3.11 4.04 6.05
N MET A 148 2.72 4.30 7.31
CA MET A 148 1.34 4.10 7.77
C MET A 148 0.36 5.05 7.07
N VAL A 149 0.71 6.33 6.94
CA VAL A 149 -0.10 7.31 6.19
C VAL A 149 -0.24 6.89 4.72
N ALA A 150 0.85 6.46 4.09
CA ALA A 150 0.83 5.96 2.72
C ALA A 150 -0.02 4.69 2.58
N ASN A 151 0.01 3.78 3.56
CA ASN A 151 -0.81 2.57 3.58
C ASN A 151 -2.30 2.91 3.65
N LEU A 152 -2.68 3.88 4.50
CA LEU A 152 -4.05 4.38 4.57
C LEU A 152 -4.52 4.96 3.23
N ILE A 153 -3.67 5.76 2.56
CA ILE A 153 -4.01 6.35 1.25
C ILE A 153 -4.17 5.24 0.19
N LEU A 154 -3.27 4.25 0.17
CA LEU A 154 -3.33 3.15 -0.81
C LEU A 154 -4.53 2.22 -0.60
N ASN A 155 -5.15 2.25 0.59
CA ASN A 155 -6.35 1.47 0.90
C ASN A 155 -7.67 2.21 0.64
N LEU A 156 -7.62 3.42 0.06
CA LEU A 156 -8.84 4.13 -0.35
C LEU A 156 -9.48 3.41 -1.54
N ASP A 157 -10.82 3.35 -1.55
CA ASP A 157 -11.57 2.76 -2.67
C ASP A 157 -11.23 3.44 -4.00
N GLU A 158 -11.08 4.77 -3.99
CA GLU A 158 -10.68 5.57 -5.15
C GLU A 158 -9.32 5.20 -5.76
N VAL A 159 -8.44 4.53 -5.00
CA VAL A 159 -7.16 4.01 -5.50
C VAL A 159 -7.34 2.64 -6.15
N ILE A 160 -8.29 1.85 -5.67
CA ILE A 160 -8.51 0.46 -6.06
C ILE A 160 -9.44 0.39 -7.26
N THR A 161 -10.51 1.17 -7.24
CA THR A 161 -11.59 1.14 -8.21
C THR A 161 -11.68 2.45 -8.97
N LYS A 162 -12.13 2.36 -10.22
CA LYS A 162 -12.43 3.52 -11.05
C LYS A 162 -13.93 3.75 -10.98
N GLU A 163 -14.35 4.88 -10.41
CA GLU A 163 -15.75 5.34 -10.46
C GLU A 163 -16.15 5.81 -11.88
#